data_AF-A0A7C1WEZ5-F1
#
_entry.id   AF-A0A7C1WEZ5-F1
#
_cell.length_a   1.000
_cell.length_b   1.000
_cell.length_c   1.000
_cell.angle_alpha   90.00
_cell.angle_beta   90.00
_cell.angle_gamma   90.00
#
_symmetry.space_group_name_H-M   'P 1'
#
loop_
_entity.id
_entity.type
_entity.pdbx_description
1 polymer ?
#
loop_
_entity_poly.entity_id
_entity_poly.type
_entity_poly.pdbx_seq_one_letter_code
_entity_poly.pdbx_strand_id
1 'polypeptide(L)'
;MRDSEYDIAVLKIDYQPNHYLPLGIVSDEHITDEIVAVGYPAGHKPENTQIKTFVGNISGFRTDNKIENDAVKGQGQSGGLIYHYKTHRIIGLATAGYKPEVMLNTGLATRFEPLLKKWREFKQINQVVAQAWIKRLREKTPPPDKPLPLEPCGGAMPLDSKFYVERQIDADFQTAIKRRDGIVLLKGPRQVGKTSLLARGLQQARCAGVRVLLTDFQKLVEPQLQSSDTFFLAIAQMLARQLRLKISPQQSWSSDYTASGNFENYFLDEILANIEEPVLWAIDEADYLFHYPFSREIFSMLRTWYNDRALNPDGPCSRLTLAIAYATESYLFIKEQNQSPFNVGTKLVLEDFSPKQVADLNQRYGMPLKNNKEIKQFHQLVGGQPYLVHCGLNEIVSHKLRLDEFIRKADHEEGTYGDHLRRIVTLLNRDEPLFQAMQQVLRGEPCPDSDSFYRLRSAGILRGNSKNNVSLRCEIYRRYLKKHLL
;
A
#
# COMPACT_ATOMS: atom_id res chain seq x y z
N MET A 1 21.43 36.47 45.49
CA MET A 1 22.02 35.12 45.26
C MET A 1 21.29 34.49 44.10
N ARG A 2 21.99 34.04 43.05
CA ARG A 2 21.38 33.17 42.02
C ARG A 2 21.12 31.83 42.69
N ASP A 3 19.85 31.51 42.85
CA ASP A 3 19.41 30.20 43.31
C ASP A 3 19.70 29.21 42.17
N SER A 4 20.78 28.43 42.28
CA SER A 4 21.29 27.53 41.22
C SER A 4 20.31 26.42 40.83
N GLU A 5 19.18 26.30 41.54
CA GLU A 5 18.10 25.36 41.25
C GLU A 5 17.15 25.82 40.12
N TYR A 6 17.16 27.10 39.73
CA TYR A 6 16.15 27.64 38.80
C TYR A 6 16.78 28.35 37.60
N ASP A 7 16.86 27.64 36.48
CA ASP A 7 17.40 28.12 35.19
C ASP A 7 16.29 28.67 34.25
N ILE A 8 15.13 29.01 34.81
CA ILE A 8 13.94 29.46 34.08
C ILE A 8 13.45 30.77 34.68
N ALA A 9 13.38 31.82 33.86
CA ALA A 9 12.73 33.08 34.19
C ALA A 9 11.27 33.06 33.74
N VAL A 10 10.35 33.50 34.61
CA VAL A 10 8.94 33.66 34.29
C VAL A 10 8.58 35.13 34.26
N LEU A 11 8.04 35.59 33.14
CA LEU A 11 7.55 36.95 32.98
C LEU A 11 6.03 36.96 33.15
N LYS A 12 5.54 37.74 34.12
CA LYS A 12 4.11 38.04 34.24
C LYS A 12 3.79 39.22 33.32
N ILE A 13 2.88 39.03 32.39
CA ILE A 13 2.41 40.06 31.47
C ILE A 13 0.91 40.29 31.67
N ASP A 14 0.47 41.54 31.50
CA ASP A 14 -0.95 41.90 31.52
C ASP A 14 -1.52 41.85 30.09
N TYR A 15 -1.54 40.64 29.54
CA TYR A 15 -2.00 40.36 28.18
C TYR A 15 -2.58 38.95 28.11
N GLN A 16 -3.75 38.81 27.47
CA GLN A 16 -4.38 37.52 27.22
C GLN A 16 -4.13 37.08 25.76
N PRO A 17 -3.20 36.14 25.52
CA PRO A 17 -2.94 35.66 24.16
C PRO A 17 -4.06 34.76 23.65
N ASN A 18 -4.36 34.84 22.34
CA ASN A 18 -5.32 33.97 21.66
C ASN A 18 -4.88 32.48 21.60
N HIS A 19 -3.59 32.23 21.81
CA HIS A 19 -2.96 30.92 21.76
C HIS A 19 -1.98 30.75 22.92
N TYR A 20 -2.16 29.68 23.68
CA TYR A 20 -1.30 29.31 24.79
C TYR A 20 -1.25 27.79 24.91
N LEU A 21 -0.14 27.28 25.43
CA LEU A 21 0.05 25.85 25.69
C LEU A 21 0.27 25.63 27.20
N PRO A 22 -0.39 24.62 27.78
CA PRO A 22 -0.20 24.25 29.17
C PRO A 22 1.14 23.55 29.40
N LEU A 23 1.74 23.83 30.55
CA LEU A 23 2.92 23.14 31.02
C LEU A 23 2.55 21.79 31.63
N GLY A 24 3.47 20.84 31.59
CA GLY A 24 3.30 19.48 32.06
C GLY A 24 4.50 18.99 32.86
N ILE A 25 4.26 17.89 33.56
CA ILE A 25 5.24 17.15 34.34
C ILE A 25 5.30 15.76 33.72
N VAL A 26 6.50 15.20 33.66
CA VAL A 26 6.76 13.82 33.22
C VAL A 26 7.50 13.07 34.32
N SER A 27 7.66 11.77 34.16
CA SER A 27 8.27 10.87 35.15
C SER A 27 8.87 9.67 34.43
N ASP A 28 9.54 8.77 35.15
CA ASP A 28 10.17 7.57 34.60
C ASP A 28 9.21 6.67 33.79
N GLU A 29 7.90 6.75 34.05
CA GLU A 29 6.85 6.08 33.25
C GLU A 29 6.77 6.56 31.79
N HIS A 30 7.35 7.71 31.49
CA HIS A 30 7.35 8.36 30.18
C HIS A 30 8.67 8.17 29.42
N ILE A 31 9.61 7.39 29.95
CA ILE A 31 10.79 6.99 29.17
C ILE A 31 10.32 6.28 27.90
N THR A 32 10.95 6.57 26.77
CA THR A 32 10.57 6.19 25.39
C THR A 32 9.38 6.93 24.78
N ASP A 33 8.62 7.73 25.54
CA ASP A 33 7.53 8.50 24.94
C ASP A 33 8.07 9.54 23.93
N GLU A 34 7.31 9.75 22.84
CA GLU A 34 7.66 10.66 21.75
C GLU A 34 7.47 12.13 22.16
N ILE A 35 8.46 12.94 21.81
CA ILE A 35 8.50 14.38 22.05
C ILE A 35 8.94 15.11 20.78
N VAL A 36 8.65 16.41 20.73
CA VAL A 36 9.17 17.31 19.71
C VAL A 36 9.84 18.53 20.35
N ALA A 37 11.06 18.81 19.93
CA ALA A 37 11.78 20.03 20.28
C ALA A 37 11.62 21.08 19.17
N VAL A 38 11.35 22.33 19.56
CA VAL A 38 11.25 23.47 18.63
C VAL A 38 12.48 24.36 18.78
N GLY A 39 13.18 24.70 17.69
CA GLY A 39 14.34 25.60 17.78
C GLY A 39 15.01 25.94 16.44
N TYR A 40 16.13 26.66 16.52
CA TYR A 40 16.93 27.13 15.38
C TYR A 40 18.27 26.39 15.36
N PRO A 41 18.39 25.18 14.78
CA PRO A 41 19.67 24.49 14.76
C PRO A 41 20.72 25.36 14.05
N ALA A 42 21.82 25.66 14.75
CA ALA A 42 22.88 26.51 14.22
C ALA A 42 22.37 27.86 13.65
N GLY A 43 21.47 28.56 14.37
CA GLY A 43 20.91 29.85 13.94
C GLY A 43 21.94 30.98 13.72
N HIS A 44 23.22 30.75 14.04
CA HIS A 44 24.34 31.58 13.62
C HIS A 44 24.70 31.42 12.12
N LYS A 45 24.17 30.39 11.44
CA LYS A 45 24.38 30.12 10.02
C LYS A 45 23.28 30.77 9.18
N PRO A 46 23.62 31.50 8.10
CA PRO A 46 22.65 32.18 7.25
C PRO A 46 21.58 31.27 6.63
N GLU A 47 21.90 29.99 6.36
CA GLU A 47 20.95 29.01 5.83
C GLU A 47 19.90 28.48 6.84
N ASN A 48 20.02 28.79 8.14
CA ASN A 48 19.13 28.27 9.19
C ASN A 48 18.35 29.38 9.92
N THR A 49 17.68 30.25 9.16
CA THR A 49 16.89 31.38 9.67
C THR A 49 15.45 31.03 10.06
N GLN A 50 14.97 29.82 9.75
CA GLN A 50 13.61 29.38 10.06
C GLN A 50 13.53 28.44 11.26
N ILE A 51 12.45 28.56 12.03
CA ILE A 51 12.11 27.63 13.12
C ILE A 51 11.90 26.23 12.53
N LYS A 52 12.54 25.22 13.14
CA LYS A 52 12.37 23.81 12.77
C LYS A 52 11.93 23.00 13.99
N THR A 53 11.28 21.87 13.72
CA THR A 53 10.86 20.88 14.72
C THR A 53 11.69 19.62 14.62
N PHE A 54 12.04 19.04 15.76
CA PHE A 54 12.88 17.85 15.87
C PHE A 54 12.17 16.81 16.71
N VAL A 55 11.77 15.72 16.09
CA VAL A 55 11.11 14.60 16.77
C VAL A 55 12.19 13.72 17.40
N GLY A 56 11.89 13.23 18.59
CA GLY A 56 12.72 12.30 19.34
C GLY A 56 11.93 11.66 20.49
N ASN A 57 12.63 11.00 21.40
CA ASN A 57 12.08 10.28 22.53
C ASN A 57 12.78 10.71 23.82
N ILE A 58 12.07 10.58 24.95
CA ILE A 58 12.67 10.71 26.27
C ILE A 58 13.57 9.50 26.52
N SER A 59 14.86 9.73 26.79
CA SER A 59 15.83 8.66 27.07
C SER A 59 16.06 8.45 28.56
N GLY A 60 15.80 9.45 29.40
CA GLY A 60 15.99 9.35 30.85
C GLY A 60 15.75 10.64 31.62
N PHE A 61 15.89 10.56 32.95
CA PHE A 61 15.75 11.68 33.87
C PHE A 61 16.96 11.76 34.79
N ARG A 62 17.49 12.97 34.97
CA ARG A 62 18.67 13.23 35.79
C ARG A 62 18.29 13.79 37.16
N THR A 63 19.20 13.61 38.11
CA THR A 63 19.09 14.13 39.49
C THR A 63 19.13 15.66 39.56
N ASP A 64 19.64 16.33 38.52
CA ASP A 64 19.67 17.80 38.38
C ASP A 64 18.41 18.40 37.73
N ASN A 65 17.26 17.70 37.81
CA ASN A 65 15.97 18.11 37.22
C ASN A 65 16.02 18.32 35.69
N LYS A 66 16.78 17.49 34.98
CA LYS A 66 16.84 17.51 33.50
C LYS A 66 16.25 16.25 32.87
N ILE A 67 15.68 16.42 31.69
CA ILE A 67 15.19 15.38 30.80
C ILE A 67 16.27 15.11 29.78
N GLU A 68 16.70 13.86 29.67
CA GLU A 68 17.55 13.38 28.60
C GLU A 68 16.68 12.96 27.41
N ASN A 69 17.07 13.38 26.21
CA ASN A 69 16.34 13.08 24.98
C ASN A 69 17.22 13.20 23.73
N ASP A 70 16.77 12.65 22.61
CA ASP A 70 17.46 12.73 21.31
C ASP A 70 16.80 13.74 20.33
N ALA A 71 15.76 14.45 20.77
CA ALA A 71 15.13 15.54 20.02
C ALA A 71 15.99 16.81 20.02
N VAL A 72 16.69 17.08 21.13
CA VAL A 72 17.64 18.19 21.27
C VAL A 72 19.01 17.73 20.75
N LYS A 73 19.41 18.26 19.60
CA LYS A 73 20.57 17.81 18.80
C LYS A 73 21.77 18.75 18.85
N GLY A 74 21.65 19.98 19.36
CA GLY A 74 22.83 20.85 19.50
C GLY A 74 22.56 22.35 19.66
N GLN A 75 23.58 23.17 19.36
CA GLN A 75 23.55 24.62 19.53
C GLN A 75 22.44 25.28 18.69
N GLY A 76 21.78 26.29 19.30
CA GLY A 76 20.67 27.04 18.69
C GLY A 76 19.26 26.49 18.99
N GLN A 77 19.16 25.35 19.68
CA GLN A 77 17.89 24.87 20.24
C GLN A 77 17.71 25.28 21.72
N SER A 78 18.71 25.90 22.35
CA SER A 78 18.60 26.36 23.75
C SER A 78 17.45 27.38 23.90
N GLY A 79 16.66 27.24 24.95
CA GLY A 79 15.40 27.96 25.15
C GLY A 79 14.21 27.41 24.36
N GLY A 80 14.44 26.41 23.50
CA GLY A 80 13.40 25.74 22.71
C GLY A 80 12.42 24.94 23.58
N LEU A 81 11.14 24.97 23.20
CA LEU A 81 10.08 24.24 23.91
C LEU A 81 10.12 22.75 23.57
N ILE A 82 9.94 21.91 24.57
CA ILE A 82 9.75 20.46 24.41
C ILE A 82 8.28 20.12 24.59
N TYR A 83 7.61 19.73 23.50
CA TYR A 83 6.22 19.29 23.54
C TYR A 83 6.14 17.77 23.59
N HIS A 84 5.25 17.26 24.45
CA HIS A 84 5.01 15.84 24.66
C HIS A 84 3.63 15.46 24.16
N TYR A 85 3.58 14.60 23.14
CA TYR A 85 2.35 14.30 22.41
C TYR A 85 1.31 13.60 23.28
N LYS A 86 1.72 12.68 24.15
CA LYS A 86 0.83 11.86 24.97
C LYS A 86 0.15 12.66 26.08
N THR A 87 0.83 13.63 26.69
CA THR A 87 0.22 14.50 27.72
C THR A 87 -0.41 15.76 27.13
N HIS A 88 -0.13 16.08 25.86
CA HIS A 88 -0.50 17.33 25.20
C HIS A 88 -0.01 18.58 25.96
N ARG A 89 1.21 18.51 26.52
CA ARG A 89 1.82 19.59 27.33
C ARG A 89 3.22 19.94 26.84
N ILE A 90 3.67 21.14 27.19
CA ILE A 90 5.10 21.48 27.17
C ILE A 90 5.72 20.96 28.47
N ILE A 91 6.74 20.12 28.37
CA ILE A 91 7.31 19.40 29.51
C ILE A 91 8.70 19.91 29.93
N GLY A 92 9.32 20.77 29.11
CA GLY A 92 10.57 21.40 29.48
C GLY A 92 11.09 22.40 28.45
N LEU A 93 12.21 23.02 28.79
CA LEU A 93 12.98 23.94 27.92
C LEU A 93 14.35 23.34 27.62
N ALA A 94 14.71 23.24 26.34
CA ALA A 94 16.03 22.77 25.93
C ALA A 94 17.14 23.69 26.50
N THR A 95 18.20 23.12 27.08
CA THR A 95 19.31 23.89 27.68
C THR A 95 20.62 23.74 26.93
N ALA A 96 21.06 22.51 26.64
CA ALA A 96 22.19 22.23 25.76
C ALA A 96 22.21 20.76 25.29
N GLY A 97 22.84 20.50 24.13
CA GLY A 97 23.29 19.16 23.74
C GLY A 97 24.75 18.94 24.16
N TYR A 98 25.13 17.71 24.54
CA TYR A 98 26.53 17.39 24.84
C TYR A 98 27.43 17.56 23.61
N LYS A 99 28.70 17.91 23.85
CA LYS A 99 29.73 17.83 22.81
C LYS A 99 29.90 16.36 22.39
N PRO A 100 30.13 16.06 21.10
CA PRO A 100 30.22 14.70 20.57
C PRO A 100 31.28 13.79 21.24
N GLU A 101 32.21 14.39 21.99
CA GLU A 101 33.36 13.72 22.59
C GLU A 101 33.04 12.94 23.88
N VAL A 102 31.83 13.08 24.46
CA VAL A 102 31.49 12.48 25.78
C VAL A 102 30.34 11.47 25.69
N MET A 103 29.30 11.73 24.90
CA MET A 103 28.21 10.80 24.57
C MET A 103 27.59 11.19 23.23
N LEU A 104 27.36 10.24 22.33
CA LEU A 104 26.69 10.48 21.05
C LEU A 104 25.18 10.63 21.27
N ASN A 105 24.64 11.79 20.87
CA ASN A 105 23.20 12.05 20.64
C ASN A 105 22.25 12.20 21.86
N THR A 106 22.73 12.69 23.01
CA THR A 106 21.83 13.04 24.13
C THR A 106 21.81 14.54 24.37
N GLY A 107 20.64 15.15 24.21
CA GLY A 107 20.33 16.52 24.58
C GLY A 107 19.57 16.63 25.88
N LEU A 108 19.60 17.82 26.48
CA LEU A 108 19.01 18.11 27.79
C LEU A 108 17.92 19.15 27.71
N ALA A 109 16.86 18.94 28.49
CA ALA A 109 15.82 19.93 28.75
C ALA A 109 15.56 20.09 30.25
N THR A 110 15.41 21.33 30.72
CA THR A 110 15.06 21.64 32.12
C THR A 110 13.59 21.37 32.36
N ARG A 111 13.30 20.68 33.47
CA ARG A 111 11.96 20.30 33.95
C ARG A 111 11.21 21.47 34.58
N PHE A 112 9.89 21.47 34.50
CA PHE A 112 9.04 22.51 35.11
C PHE A 112 8.59 22.17 36.55
N GLU A 113 8.91 20.99 37.04
CA GLU A 113 8.55 20.47 38.36
C GLU A 113 9.01 21.42 39.48
N PRO A 114 10.27 21.92 39.51
CA PRO A 114 10.69 22.88 40.52
C PRO A 114 9.90 24.20 40.44
N LEU A 115 9.62 24.68 39.23
CA LEU A 115 8.87 25.91 38.99
C LEU A 115 7.43 25.80 39.54
N LEU A 116 6.73 24.72 39.18
CA LEU A 116 5.35 24.46 39.61
C LEU A 116 5.24 24.18 41.11
N LYS A 117 6.31 23.68 41.74
CA LYS A 117 6.38 23.45 43.20
C LYS A 117 6.56 24.76 43.96
N LYS A 118 7.44 25.65 43.48
CA LYS A 118 7.78 26.92 44.14
C LYS A 118 6.65 27.95 43.99
N TRP A 119 5.93 27.98 42.87
CA TRP A 119 4.92 29.01 42.56
C TRP A 119 3.51 28.40 42.49
N ARG A 120 2.82 28.29 43.64
CA ARG A 120 1.51 27.62 43.74
C ARG A 120 0.40 28.29 42.90
N GLU A 121 0.41 29.62 42.81
CA GLU A 121 -0.54 30.38 41.97
C GLU A 121 -0.38 30.01 40.49
N PHE A 122 0.86 29.84 40.03
CA PHE A 122 1.16 29.44 38.66
C PHE A 122 0.64 28.04 38.35
N LYS A 123 0.68 27.11 39.33
CA LYS A 123 0.08 25.78 39.19
C LYS A 123 -1.44 25.84 38.95
N GLN A 124 -2.16 26.72 39.65
CA GLN A 124 -3.61 26.90 39.48
C GLN A 124 -3.94 27.49 38.11
N ILE A 125 -3.21 28.53 37.68
CA ILE A 125 -3.35 29.11 36.33
C ILE A 125 -3.11 28.04 35.26
N ASN A 126 -2.04 27.25 35.41
CA ASN A 126 -1.72 26.19 34.48
C ASN A 126 -2.81 25.10 34.41
N GLN A 127 -3.50 24.80 35.52
CA GLN A 127 -4.63 23.85 35.53
C GLN A 127 -5.82 24.36 34.72
N VAL A 128 -6.17 25.64 34.83
CA VAL A 128 -7.25 26.26 34.04
C VAL A 128 -6.90 26.23 32.55
N VAL A 129 -5.67 26.64 32.21
CA VAL A 129 -5.13 26.59 30.85
C VAL A 129 -5.13 25.15 30.31
N ALA A 130 -4.77 24.19 31.15
CA ALA A 130 -4.76 22.78 30.83
C ALA A 130 -6.14 22.22 30.45
N GLN A 131 -7.19 22.62 31.17
CA GLN A 131 -8.57 22.22 30.90
C GLN A 131 -9.10 22.87 29.62
N ALA A 132 -8.86 24.18 29.46
CA ALA A 132 -9.24 24.92 28.25
C ALA A 132 -8.55 24.33 27.01
N TRP A 133 -7.27 23.95 27.12
CA TRP A 133 -6.53 23.32 26.04
C TRP A 133 -7.11 21.95 25.66
N ILE A 134 -7.44 21.10 26.64
CA ILE A 134 -8.09 19.80 26.38
C ILE A 134 -9.44 19.99 25.70
N LYS A 135 -10.24 20.98 26.14
CA LYS A 135 -11.52 21.32 25.50
C LYS A 135 -11.30 21.75 24.05
N ARG A 136 -10.34 22.64 23.79
CA ARG A 136 -9.99 23.11 22.45
C ARG A 136 -9.49 21.99 21.54
N LEU A 137 -8.71 21.05 22.08
CA LEU A 137 -8.31 19.85 21.34
C LEU A 137 -9.55 19.05 20.93
N ARG A 138 -10.49 18.80 21.84
CA ARG A 138 -11.75 18.09 21.52
C ARG A 138 -12.62 18.80 20.48
N GLU A 139 -12.63 20.13 20.48
CA GLU A 139 -13.42 20.94 19.54
C GLU A 139 -12.76 21.08 18.16
N LYS A 140 -11.42 20.99 18.09
CA LYS A 140 -10.66 21.00 16.82
C LYS A 140 -10.44 19.60 16.25
N THR A 141 -10.52 18.55 17.06
CA THR A 141 -10.71 17.20 16.55
C THR A 141 -12.07 17.22 15.86
N PRO A 142 -12.17 16.91 14.56
CA PRO A 142 -13.47 16.76 13.94
C PRO A 142 -14.30 15.79 14.81
N PRO A 143 -15.64 15.97 14.91
CA PRO A 143 -16.48 14.90 15.45
C PRO A 143 -16.06 13.60 14.76
N PRO A 144 -16.04 12.44 15.45
CA PRO A 144 -15.72 11.18 14.78
C PRO A 144 -16.55 11.14 13.52
N ASP A 145 -15.89 11.13 12.36
CA ASP A 145 -16.55 11.17 11.07
C ASP A 145 -17.71 10.17 11.14
N LYS A 146 -18.89 10.54 10.62
CA LYS A 146 -19.92 9.53 10.36
C LYS A 146 -19.18 8.34 9.75
N PRO A 147 -19.28 7.13 10.34
CA PRO A 147 -18.45 6.01 9.92
C PRO A 147 -18.55 5.91 8.40
N LEU A 148 -17.39 5.92 7.74
CA LEU A 148 -17.33 5.91 6.29
C LEU A 148 -18.29 4.82 5.78
N PRO A 149 -19.15 5.13 4.80
CA PRO A 149 -20.06 4.13 4.26
C PRO A 149 -19.23 2.93 3.81
N LEU A 150 -19.54 1.76 4.37
CA LEU A 150 -18.77 0.56 4.11
C LEU A 150 -18.92 0.18 2.64
N GLU A 151 -17.80 -0.14 2.00
CA GLU A 151 -17.78 -0.53 0.59
C GLU A 151 -17.93 -2.06 0.47
N PRO A 152 -18.70 -2.56 -0.51
CA PRO A 152 -18.79 -4.00 -0.75
C PRO A 152 -17.41 -4.58 -1.06
N CYS A 153 -17.20 -5.82 -0.63
CA CYS A 153 -15.92 -6.48 -0.83
C CYS A 153 -15.85 -7.18 -2.19
N GLY A 154 -14.73 -7.02 -2.88
CA GLY A 154 -14.49 -7.62 -4.19
C GLY A 154 -14.46 -6.58 -5.32
N GLY A 155 -13.96 -7.01 -6.48
CA GLY A 155 -13.75 -6.13 -7.62
C GLY A 155 -12.66 -5.08 -7.42
N ALA A 156 -12.58 -4.16 -8.38
CA ALA A 156 -11.68 -3.03 -8.32
C ALA A 156 -12.25 -1.94 -7.41
N MET A 157 -11.41 -1.36 -6.56
CA MET A 157 -11.83 -0.27 -5.68
C MET A 157 -12.04 1.03 -6.47
N PRO A 158 -13.15 1.76 -6.23
CA PRO A 158 -13.37 3.09 -6.79
C PRO A 158 -12.17 4.02 -6.57
N LEU A 159 -11.96 4.96 -7.49
CA LEU A 159 -10.81 5.87 -7.44
C LEU A 159 -10.80 6.76 -6.19
N ASP A 160 -11.98 7.11 -5.70
CA ASP A 160 -12.22 7.96 -4.52
C ASP A 160 -12.37 7.15 -3.21
N SER A 161 -12.29 5.82 -3.28
CA SER A 161 -12.37 4.93 -2.12
C SER A 161 -11.40 5.36 -1.03
N LYS A 162 -11.94 5.60 0.17
CA LYS A 162 -11.15 5.95 1.35
C LYS A 162 -10.45 4.76 1.97
N PHE A 163 -10.84 3.55 1.57
CA PHE A 163 -10.25 2.30 2.05
C PHE A 163 -9.05 1.84 1.22
N TYR A 164 -8.75 2.48 0.09
CA TYR A 164 -7.53 2.14 -0.65
C TYR A 164 -6.26 2.51 0.12
N VAL A 165 -5.38 1.52 0.30
CA VAL A 165 -4.05 1.71 0.91
C VAL A 165 -3.03 1.79 -0.21
N GLU A 166 -2.48 2.98 -0.43
CA GLU A 166 -1.37 3.20 -1.35
C GLU A 166 -0.12 2.44 -0.89
N ARG A 167 0.60 1.87 -1.86
CA ARG A 167 1.85 1.12 -1.64
C ARG A 167 2.96 1.78 -2.45
N GLN A 168 4.20 1.38 -2.19
CA GLN A 168 5.35 1.88 -2.97
C GLN A 168 5.18 1.60 -4.48
N ILE A 169 4.60 0.44 -4.81
CA ILE A 169 4.37 0.02 -6.19
C ILE A 169 3.44 0.97 -6.97
N ASP A 170 2.59 1.73 -6.29
CA ASP A 170 1.73 2.75 -6.92
C ASP A 170 2.57 3.88 -7.52
N ALA A 171 3.56 4.36 -6.76
CA ALA A 171 4.50 5.37 -7.22
C ALA A 171 5.44 4.82 -8.30
N ASP A 172 5.85 3.56 -8.16
CA ASP A 172 6.71 2.89 -9.15
C ASP A 172 5.96 2.71 -10.48
N PHE A 173 4.67 2.37 -10.44
CA PHE A 173 3.82 2.27 -11.63
C PHE A 173 3.70 3.62 -12.33
N GLN A 174 3.40 4.68 -11.58
CA GLN A 174 3.36 6.04 -12.14
C GLN A 174 4.68 6.45 -12.77
N THR A 175 5.80 6.13 -12.12
CA THR A 175 7.13 6.44 -12.62
C THR A 175 7.40 5.71 -13.93
N ALA A 176 7.06 4.43 -14.03
CA ALA A 176 7.20 3.64 -15.26
C ALA A 176 6.38 4.22 -16.42
N ILE A 177 5.14 4.64 -16.17
CA ILE A 177 4.31 5.30 -17.20
C ILE A 177 4.90 6.65 -17.62
N LYS A 178 5.39 7.46 -16.67
CA LYS A 178 6.04 8.76 -16.98
C LYS A 178 7.31 8.60 -17.82
N ARG A 179 8.10 7.56 -17.57
CA ARG A 179 9.27 7.20 -18.39
C ARG A 179 8.91 6.64 -19.76
N ARG A 180 7.63 6.34 -20.00
CA ARG A 180 7.13 5.70 -21.22
C ARG A 180 7.80 4.35 -21.48
N ASP A 181 8.00 3.57 -20.42
CA ASP A 181 8.54 2.21 -20.54
C ASP A 181 7.73 1.42 -21.58
N GLY A 182 8.38 0.57 -22.38
CA GLY A 182 7.69 -0.18 -23.44
C GLY A 182 6.63 -1.15 -22.90
N ILE A 183 7.02 -1.95 -21.90
CA ILE A 183 6.13 -2.88 -21.20
C ILE A 183 6.28 -2.66 -19.70
N VAL A 184 5.15 -2.60 -19.00
CA VAL A 184 5.04 -2.56 -17.54
C VAL A 184 4.17 -3.73 -17.09
N LEU A 185 4.76 -4.68 -16.38
CA LEU A 185 4.11 -5.91 -15.94
C LEU A 185 3.61 -5.75 -14.50
N LEU A 186 2.30 -5.80 -14.29
CA LEU A 186 1.68 -5.82 -12.96
C LEU A 186 1.39 -7.27 -12.55
N LYS A 187 2.28 -7.84 -11.74
CA LYS A 187 2.26 -9.25 -11.34
C LYS A 187 1.81 -9.42 -9.89
N GLY A 188 0.96 -10.39 -9.62
CA GLY A 188 0.64 -10.79 -8.25
C GLY A 188 -0.50 -11.79 -8.17
N PRO A 189 -0.72 -12.46 -7.03
CA PRO A 189 -1.83 -13.40 -6.85
C PRO A 189 -3.19 -12.75 -7.12
N ARG A 190 -4.24 -13.55 -7.29
CA ARG A 190 -5.60 -13.01 -7.39
C ARG A 190 -5.98 -12.20 -6.14
N GLN A 191 -6.79 -11.17 -6.37
CA GLN A 191 -7.36 -10.31 -5.33
C GLN A 191 -6.34 -9.54 -4.45
N VAL A 192 -5.12 -9.27 -4.96
CA VAL A 192 -4.13 -8.41 -4.27
C VAL A 192 -4.24 -6.92 -4.61
N GLY A 193 -5.18 -6.54 -5.49
CA GLY A 193 -5.43 -5.15 -5.87
C GLY A 193 -4.82 -4.71 -7.22
N LYS A 194 -4.48 -5.64 -8.12
CA LYS A 194 -3.91 -5.33 -9.44
C LYS A 194 -4.80 -4.38 -10.25
N THR A 195 -6.08 -4.72 -10.41
CA THR A 195 -7.04 -3.86 -11.13
C THR A 195 -7.25 -2.51 -10.45
N SER A 196 -7.26 -2.47 -9.11
CA SER A 196 -7.37 -1.20 -8.35
C SER A 196 -6.17 -0.28 -8.58
N LEU A 197 -4.96 -0.84 -8.65
CA LEU A 197 -3.74 -0.10 -9.01
C LEU A 197 -3.78 0.36 -10.47
N LEU A 198 -4.15 -0.55 -11.38
CA LEU A 198 -4.25 -0.26 -12.81
C LEU A 198 -5.22 0.90 -13.06
N ALA A 199 -6.43 0.85 -12.49
CA ALA A 199 -7.44 1.91 -12.63
C ALA A 199 -6.91 3.29 -12.19
N ARG A 200 -6.19 3.36 -11.06
CA ARG A 200 -5.60 4.60 -10.54
C ARG A 200 -4.49 5.13 -11.45
N GLY A 201 -3.57 4.27 -11.86
CA GLY A 201 -2.50 4.68 -12.77
C GLY A 201 -3.03 5.10 -14.14
N LEU A 202 -4.09 4.45 -14.65
CA LEU A 202 -4.77 4.88 -15.87
C LEU A 202 -5.41 6.26 -15.71
N GLN A 203 -6.06 6.54 -14.57
CA GLN A 203 -6.61 7.87 -14.33
C GLN A 203 -5.52 8.95 -14.31
N GLN A 204 -4.41 8.67 -13.64
CA GLN A 204 -3.28 9.60 -13.58
C GLN A 204 -2.63 9.81 -14.96
N ALA A 205 -2.53 8.76 -15.77
CA ALA A 205 -2.06 8.86 -17.15
C ALA A 205 -2.98 9.77 -17.99
N ARG A 206 -4.30 9.63 -17.86
CA ARG A 206 -5.27 10.53 -18.52
C ARG A 206 -5.07 11.98 -18.08
N CYS A 207 -4.92 12.24 -16.79
CA CYS A 207 -4.65 13.58 -16.27
C CYS A 207 -3.31 14.17 -16.79
N ALA A 208 -2.35 13.32 -17.14
CA ALA A 208 -1.07 13.71 -17.71
C ALA A 208 -1.09 13.84 -19.25
N GLY A 209 -2.26 13.77 -19.90
CA GLY A 209 -2.40 13.88 -21.35
C GLY A 209 -2.02 12.62 -22.14
N VAL A 210 -1.89 11.46 -21.47
CA VAL A 210 -1.66 10.18 -22.14
C VAL A 210 -2.99 9.62 -22.65
N ARG A 211 -3.00 9.14 -23.90
CA ARG A 211 -4.16 8.46 -24.48
C ARG A 211 -4.26 7.05 -23.92
N VAL A 212 -5.30 6.77 -23.15
CA VAL A 212 -5.48 5.48 -22.45
C VAL A 212 -6.46 4.57 -23.17
N LEU A 213 -6.03 3.34 -23.43
CA LEU A 213 -6.83 2.20 -23.87
C LEU A 213 -6.87 1.16 -22.76
N LEU A 214 -8.01 0.52 -22.53
CA LEU A 214 -8.15 -0.56 -21.55
C LEU A 214 -8.86 -1.75 -22.18
N THR A 215 -8.21 -2.90 -22.15
CA THR A 215 -8.80 -4.19 -22.49
C THR A 215 -8.83 -5.06 -21.24
N ASP A 216 -10.00 -5.58 -20.91
CA ASP A 216 -10.19 -6.61 -19.90
C ASP A 216 -10.64 -7.87 -20.64
N PHE A 217 -9.79 -8.89 -20.69
CA PHE A 217 -10.07 -10.08 -21.48
C PHE A 217 -11.22 -10.92 -20.93
N GLN A 218 -11.60 -10.76 -19.65
CA GLN A 218 -12.79 -11.44 -19.12
C GLN A 218 -14.10 -10.90 -19.70
N LYS A 219 -14.07 -9.74 -20.39
CA LYS A 219 -15.25 -9.20 -21.09
C LYS A 219 -15.53 -9.87 -22.43
N LEU A 220 -14.58 -10.68 -22.93
CA LEU A 220 -14.78 -11.43 -24.16
C LEU A 220 -15.75 -12.59 -23.90
N VAL A 221 -16.62 -12.84 -24.88
CA VAL A 221 -17.55 -13.97 -24.84
C VAL A 221 -17.02 -15.14 -25.64
N GLU A 222 -17.52 -16.35 -25.38
CA GLU A 222 -17.02 -17.59 -25.97
C GLU A 222 -16.86 -17.54 -27.51
N PRO A 223 -17.81 -17.00 -28.32
CA PRO A 223 -17.61 -16.91 -29.77
C PRO A 223 -16.40 -16.07 -30.21
N GLN A 224 -16.00 -15.08 -29.41
CA GLN A 224 -14.83 -14.24 -29.66
C GLN A 224 -13.52 -14.91 -29.22
N LEU A 225 -13.60 -16.05 -28.52
CA LEU A 225 -12.47 -16.81 -28.01
C LEU A 225 -12.30 -18.14 -28.76
N GLN A 226 -13.04 -18.35 -29.85
CA GLN A 226 -12.99 -19.61 -30.62
C GLN A 226 -11.76 -19.70 -31.54
N SER A 227 -11.32 -18.59 -32.13
CA SER A 227 -10.18 -18.56 -33.04
C SER A 227 -9.36 -17.26 -32.91
N SER A 228 -8.15 -17.25 -33.48
CA SER A 228 -7.34 -16.04 -33.57
C SER A 228 -8.07 -14.94 -34.33
N ASP A 229 -8.73 -15.26 -35.45
CA ASP A 229 -9.52 -14.29 -36.24
C ASP A 229 -10.63 -13.62 -35.42
N THR A 230 -11.47 -14.39 -34.74
CA THR A 230 -12.58 -13.82 -33.96
C THR A 230 -12.08 -13.03 -32.77
N PHE A 231 -10.98 -13.48 -32.15
CA PHE A 231 -10.33 -12.79 -31.03
C PHE A 231 -9.75 -11.44 -31.45
N PHE A 232 -8.85 -11.43 -32.45
CA PHE A 232 -8.18 -10.22 -32.89
C PHE A 232 -9.17 -9.18 -33.43
N LEU A 233 -10.19 -9.63 -34.18
CA LEU A 233 -11.24 -8.75 -34.65
C LEU A 233 -12.05 -8.15 -33.48
N ALA A 234 -12.37 -8.94 -32.45
CA ALA A 234 -13.06 -8.44 -31.27
C ALA A 234 -12.22 -7.39 -30.51
N ILE A 235 -10.92 -7.63 -30.33
CA ILE A 235 -10.02 -6.65 -29.69
C ILE A 235 -9.94 -5.37 -30.52
N ALA A 236 -9.78 -5.46 -31.84
CA ALA A 236 -9.75 -4.30 -32.72
C ALA A 236 -11.04 -3.46 -32.57
N GLN A 237 -12.21 -4.11 -32.55
CA GLN A 237 -13.49 -3.43 -32.37
C GLN A 237 -13.61 -2.77 -31.00
N MET A 238 -13.12 -3.42 -29.94
CA MET A 238 -13.12 -2.84 -28.59
C MET A 238 -12.26 -1.57 -28.52
N LEU A 239 -11.08 -1.57 -29.15
CA LEU A 239 -10.18 -0.43 -29.17
C LEU A 239 -10.73 0.70 -30.05
N ALA A 240 -11.24 0.38 -31.24
CA ALA A 240 -11.88 1.32 -32.16
C ALA A 240 -13.04 2.07 -31.48
N ARG A 241 -13.88 1.35 -30.72
CA ARG A 241 -15.00 1.92 -29.95
C ARG A 241 -14.52 2.85 -28.84
N GLN A 242 -13.47 2.48 -28.10
CA GLN A 242 -12.91 3.34 -27.05
C GLN A 242 -12.36 4.65 -27.62
N LEU A 243 -11.77 4.59 -28.80
CA LEU A 243 -11.21 5.74 -29.50
C LEU A 243 -12.24 6.54 -30.30
N ARG A 244 -13.45 5.98 -30.52
CA ARG A 244 -14.47 6.51 -31.43
C ARG A 244 -13.96 6.69 -32.86
N LEU A 245 -13.17 5.73 -33.34
CA LEU A 245 -12.64 5.74 -34.71
C LEU A 245 -13.78 5.55 -35.72
N LYS A 246 -13.63 6.22 -36.88
CA LYS A 246 -14.59 6.13 -37.99
C LYS A 246 -14.40 4.85 -38.80
N ILE A 247 -13.15 4.39 -38.94
CA ILE A 247 -12.81 3.22 -39.74
C ILE A 247 -13.02 1.97 -38.89
N SER A 248 -13.92 1.11 -39.34
CA SER A 248 -14.24 -0.14 -38.65
C SER A 248 -13.18 -1.18 -38.98
N PRO A 249 -12.73 -2.01 -38.01
CA PRO A 249 -11.77 -3.07 -38.27
C PRO A 249 -12.18 -4.02 -39.42
N GLN A 250 -13.48 -4.28 -39.57
CA GLN A 250 -14.01 -5.12 -40.65
C GLN A 250 -13.79 -4.55 -42.06
N GLN A 251 -13.62 -3.23 -42.18
CA GLN A 251 -13.39 -2.58 -43.47
C GLN A 251 -11.94 -2.74 -43.93
N SER A 252 -11.00 -2.86 -42.99
CA SER A 252 -9.57 -3.03 -43.25
C SER A 252 -9.10 -4.49 -43.15
N TRP A 253 -9.95 -5.42 -42.70
CA TRP A 253 -9.60 -6.82 -42.54
C TRP A 253 -9.54 -7.52 -43.91
N SER A 254 -8.36 -8.00 -44.30
CA SER A 254 -8.14 -8.72 -45.56
C SER A 254 -7.83 -10.20 -45.32
N SER A 255 -8.28 -11.06 -46.23
CA SER A 255 -7.92 -12.48 -46.25
C SER A 255 -6.45 -12.74 -46.60
N ASP A 256 -5.72 -11.73 -47.07
CA ASP A 256 -4.31 -11.86 -47.47
C ASP A 256 -3.35 -11.85 -46.28
N TYR A 257 -3.81 -11.40 -45.11
CA TYR A 257 -3.03 -11.34 -43.87
C TYR A 257 -3.52 -12.35 -42.85
N THR A 258 -2.63 -12.76 -41.95
CA THR A 258 -3.02 -13.51 -40.74
C THR A 258 -3.91 -12.65 -39.84
N ALA A 259 -4.65 -13.27 -38.92
CA ALA A 259 -5.46 -12.55 -37.93
C ALA A 259 -4.63 -11.52 -37.13
N SER A 260 -3.45 -11.93 -36.68
CA SER A 260 -2.49 -11.06 -35.97
C SER A 260 -1.95 -9.95 -36.87
N GLY A 261 -1.63 -10.23 -38.13
CA GLY A 261 -1.18 -9.22 -39.09
C GLY A 261 -2.25 -8.19 -39.42
N ASN A 262 -3.51 -8.61 -39.60
CA ASN A 262 -4.64 -7.69 -39.77
C ASN A 262 -4.81 -6.77 -38.54
N PHE A 263 -4.72 -7.34 -37.34
CA PHE A 263 -4.79 -6.55 -36.11
C PHE A 263 -3.62 -5.59 -35.98
N GLU A 264 -2.42 -6.03 -36.31
CA GLU A 264 -1.20 -5.23 -36.27
C GLU A 264 -1.29 -4.03 -37.21
N ASN A 265 -1.64 -4.25 -38.49
CA ASN A 265 -1.85 -3.18 -39.45
C ASN A 265 -2.92 -2.19 -38.94
N TYR A 266 -4.06 -2.69 -38.45
CA TYR A 266 -5.09 -1.82 -37.89
C TYR A 266 -4.59 -1.02 -36.67
N PHE A 267 -3.84 -1.64 -35.77
CA PHE A 267 -3.35 -0.96 -34.57
C PHE A 267 -2.26 0.07 -34.89
N LEU A 268 -1.32 -0.26 -35.78
CA LEU A 268 -0.23 0.65 -36.12
C LEU A 268 -0.71 1.77 -37.04
N ASP A 269 -1.45 1.44 -38.10
CA ASP A 269 -1.79 2.38 -39.18
C ASP A 269 -3.07 3.18 -38.88
N GLU A 270 -4.06 2.57 -38.21
CA GLU A 270 -5.34 3.26 -37.93
C GLU A 270 -5.38 3.84 -36.52
N ILE A 271 -4.79 3.17 -35.53
CA ILE A 271 -4.77 3.66 -34.14
C ILE A 271 -3.56 4.55 -33.90
N LEU A 272 -2.34 4.04 -33.99
CA LEU A 272 -1.15 4.79 -33.56
C LEU A 272 -0.78 5.92 -34.52
N ALA A 273 -0.95 5.76 -35.84
CA ALA A 273 -0.64 6.82 -36.79
C ALA A 273 -1.57 8.05 -36.65
N ASN A 274 -2.79 7.87 -36.15
CA ASN A 274 -3.80 8.92 -35.98
C ASN A 274 -3.83 9.55 -34.57
N ILE A 275 -2.96 9.11 -33.66
CA ILE A 275 -2.82 9.67 -32.32
C ILE A 275 -1.42 10.27 -32.25
N GLU A 276 -1.24 11.51 -31.81
CA GLU A 276 0.09 12.13 -31.63
C GLU A 276 0.60 11.99 -30.19
N GLU A 277 -0.31 11.91 -29.23
CA GLU A 277 -0.01 11.77 -27.81
C GLU A 277 0.60 10.39 -27.49
N PRO A 278 1.31 10.25 -26.35
CA PRO A 278 1.70 8.95 -25.85
C PRO A 278 0.47 8.06 -25.63
N VAL A 279 0.57 6.78 -25.99
CA VAL A 279 -0.51 5.81 -25.85
C VAL A 279 -0.16 4.82 -24.76
N LEU A 280 -1.07 4.65 -23.79
CA LEU A 280 -1.01 3.60 -22.79
C LEU A 280 -2.11 2.59 -23.07
N TRP A 281 -1.73 1.38 -23.49
CA TRP A 281 -2.65 0.27 -23.59
C TRP A 281 -2.52 -0.63 -22.35
N ALA A 282 -3.53 -0.53 -21.48
CA ALA A 282 -3.69 -1.41 -20.33
C ALA A 282 -4.44 -2.68 -20.73
N ILE A 283 -3.88 -3.83 -20.35
CA ILE A 283 -4.45 -5.15 -20.52
C ILE A 283 -4.62 -5.74 -19.11
N ASP A 284 -5.87 -5.91 -18.69
CA ASP A 284 -6.21 -6.58 -17.43
C ASP A 284 -6.60 -8.04 -17.67
N GLU A 285 -6.38 -8.87 -16.64
CA GLU A 285 -6.66 -10.31 -16.68
C GLU A 285 -6.00 -11.00 -17.88
N ALA A 286 -4.75 -10.63 -18.21
CA ALA A 286 -4.02 -11.19 -19.35
C ALA A 286 -3.87 -12.72 -19.26
N ASP A 287 -3.83 -13.25 -18.04
CA ASP A 287 -3.76 -14.68 -17.78
C ASP A 287 -5.02 -15.47 -18.17
N TYR A 288 -6.16 -14.80 -18.38
CA TYR A 288 -7.37 -15.44 -18.86
C TYR A 288 -7.12 -16.16 -20.21
N LEU A 289 -6.27 -15.59 -21.06
CA LEU A 289 -5.99 -16.13 -22.39
C LEU A 289 -5.07 -17.36 -22.39
N PHE A 290 -4.35 -17.67 -21.31
CA PHE A 290 -3.26 -18.67 -21.35
C PHE A 290 -3.72 -20.09 -21.70
N HIS A 291 -5.01 -20.38 -21.58
CA HIS A 291 -5.61 -21.67 -21.88
C HIS A 291 -6.03 -21.79 -23.36
N TYR A 292 -6.05 -20.68 -24.09
CA TYR A 292 -6.47 -20.64 -25.49
C TYR A 292 -5.28 -20.84 -26.44
N PRO A 293 -5.41 -21.65 -27.50
CA PRO A 293 -4.31 -21.94 -28.43
C PRO A 293 -3.70 -20.69 -29.10
N PHE A 294 -4.54 -19.72 -29.49
CA PHE A 294 -4.12 -18.49 -30.17
C PHE A 294 -3.38 -17.49 -29.27
N SER A 295 -3.37 -17.70 -27.95
CA SER A 295 -2.80 -16.74 -26.99
C SER A 295 -1.32 -16.43 -27.26
N ARG A 296 -0.59 -17.38 -27.85
CA ARG A 296 0.80 -17.19 -28.27
C ARG A 296 0.95 -16.09 -29.30
N GLU A 297 0.02 -15.98 -30.24
CA GLU A 297 0.10 -15.00 -31.33
C GLU A 297 0.04 -13.58 -30.79
N ILE A 298 -0.94 -13.27 -29.92
CA ILE A 298 -1.08 -11.95 -29.30
C ILE A 298 0.13 -11.61 -28.44
N PHE A 299 0.60 -12.54 -27.59
CA PHE A 299 1.75 -12.26 -26.72
C PHE A 299 3.05 -12.10 -27.52
N SER A 300 3.27 -12.91 -28.54
CA SER A 300 4.43 -12.77 -29.42
C SER A 300 4.43 -11.41 -30.12
N MET A 301 3.29 -10.98 -30.66
CA MET A 301 3.14 -9.67 -31.28
C MET A 301 3.40 -8.51 -30.31
N LEU A 302 2.85 -8.55 -29.09
CA LEU A 302 3.15 -7.52 -28.06
C LEU A 302 4.65 -7.44 -27.72
N ARG A 303 5.35 -8.59 -27.74
CA ARG A 303 6.80 -8.64 -27.55
C ARG A 303 7.55 -8.04 -28.74
N THR A 304 7.11 -8.31 -29.97
CA THR A 304 7.68 -7.73 -31.18
C THR A 304 7.61 -6.21 -31.11
N TRP A 305 6.44 -5.64 -30.80
CA TRP A 305 6.28 -4.19 -30.64
C TRP A 305 7.20 -3.57 -29.60
N TYR A 306 7.44 -4.28 -28.49
CA TYR A 306 8.40 -3.85 -27.48
C TYR A 306 9.84 -3.79 -28.01
N ASN A 307 10.26 -4.79 -28.79
CA ASN A 307 11.60 -4.82 -29.38
C ASN A 307 11.73 -3.75 -30.49
N ASP A 308 10.69 -3.55 -31.29
CA ASP A 308 10.67 -2.58 -32.38
C ASP A 308 10.87 -1.15 -31.88
N ARG A 309 10.51 -0.84 -30.64
CA ARG A 309 10.83 0.47 -30.04
C ARG A 309 12.32 0.79 -30.02
N ALA A 310 13.17 -0.22 -29.87
CA ALA A 310 14.62 -0.04 -29.85
C ALA A 310 15.22 -0.08 -31.27
N LEU A 311 14.62 -0.85 -32.17
CA LEU A 311 15.10 -1.03 -33.55
C LEU A 311 14.59 0.06 -34.51
N ASN A 312 13.43 0.64 -34.21
CA ASN A 312 12.76 1.69 -34.97
C ASN A 312 12.26 2.80 -34.02
N PRO A 313 13.17 3.64 -33.50
CA PRO A 313 12.84 4.64 -32.48
C PRO A 313 11.90 5.74 -32.99
N ASP A 314 11.84 5.98 -34.30
CA ASP A 314 10.92 6.92 -34.94
C ASP A 314 9.60 6.26 -35.37
N GLY A 315 9.48 4.94 -35.18
CA GLY A 315 8.30 4.16 -35.52
C GLY A 315 7.11 4.40 -34.59
N PRO A 316 5.90 3.95 -34.97
CA PRO A 316 4.66 4.18 -34.22
C PRO A 316 4.72 3.61 -32.79
N CYS A 317 5.38 2.47 -32.60
CA CYS A 317 5.52 1.81 -31.29
C CYS A 317 6.33 2.64 -30.27
N SER A 318 7.15 3.60 -30.70
CA SER A 318 7.97 4.44 -29.81
C SER A 318 7.16 5.20 -28.76
N ARG A 319 5.87 5.43 -29.04
CA ARG A 319 4.91 6.14 -28.17
C ARG A 319 3.97 5.22 -27.41
N LEU A 320 4.06 3.89 -27.61
CA LEU A 320 3.18 2.89 -27.02
C LEU A 320 3.77 2.26 -25.76
N THR A 321 3.14 2.50 -24.61
CA THR A 321 3.38 1.74 -23.38
C THR A 321 2.29 0.69 -23.20
N LEU A 322 2.69 -0.56 -22.96
CA LEU A 322 1.80 -1.66 -22.60
C LEU A 322 1.83 -1.88 -21.08
N ALA A 323 0.70 -1.74 -20.40
CA ALA A 323 0.58 -2.13 -18.98
C ALA A 323 -0.20 -3.44 -18.87
N ILE A 324 0.46 -4.54 -18.52
CA ILE A 324 -0.12 -5.88 -18.55
C ILE A 324 -0.28 -6.41 -17.13
N ALA A 325 -1.52 -6.54 -16.66
CA ALA A 325 -1.84 -7.14 -15.37
C ALA A 325 -2.19 -8.62 -15.53
N TYR A 326 -1.56 -9.46 -14.72
CA TYR A 326 -1.78 -10.90 -14.75
C TYR A 326 -1.58 -11.57 -13.39
N ALA A 327 -2.31 -12.66 -13.16
CA ALA A 327 -2.15 -13.48 -11.97
C ALA A 327 -0.85 -14.29 -12.03
N THR A 328 -0.16 -14.37 -10.89
CA THR A 328 1.00 -15.24 -10.72
C THR A 328 0.66 -16.70 -11.05
N GLU A 329 -0.57 -17.14 -10.70
CA GLU A 329 -1.17 -18.47 -10.97
C GLU A 329 -0.73 -19.03 -12.31
N SER A 330 -0.82 -18.17 -13.31
CA SER A 330 -0.88 -18.61 -14.68
C SER A 330 0.49 -18.55 -15.36
N TYR A 331 1.49 -17.93 -14.73
CA TYR A 331 2.84 -17.77 -15.29
C TYR A 331 3.51 -19.12 -15.63
N LEU A 332 3.13 -20.20 -14.95
CA LEU A 332 3.70 -21.54 -15.18
C LEU A 332 3.16 -22.20 -16.45
N PHE A 333 2.03 -21.73 -16.98
CA PHE A 333 1.49 -22.20 -18.25
C PHE A 333 2.13 -21.53 -19.47
N ILE A 334 3.02 -20.54 -19.27
CA ILE A 334 3.75 -19.91 -20.36
C ILE A 334 4.85 -20.87 -20.82
N LYS A 335 4.52 -21.70 -21.81
CA LYS A 335 5.42 -22.72 -22.38
C LYS A 335 6.68 -22.13 -23.02
N GLU A 336 6.58 -20.97 -23.66
CA GLU A 336 7.66 -20.34 -24.44
C GLU A 336 8.01 -18.95 -23.87
N GLN A 337 8.70 -18.95 -22.73
CA GLN A 337 9.04 -17.72 -21.99
C GLN A 337 9.80 -16.70 -22.84
N ASN A 338 10.64 -17.14 -23.77
CA ASN A 338 11.48 -16.27 -24.59
C ASN A 338 10.73 -15.56 -25.74
N GLN A 339 9.53 -16.02 -26.08
CA GLN A 339 8.69 -15.41 -27.12
C GLN A 339 7.58 -14.54 -26.54
N SER A 340 7.51 -14.42 -25.22
CA SER A 340 6.43 -13.78 -24.49
C SER A 340 6.85 -12.41 -23.92
N PRO A 341 5.93 -11.46 -23.69
CA PRO A 341 6.26 -10.17 -23.09
C PRO A 341 6.53 -10.28 -21.58
N PHE A 342 6.17 -11.41 -20.94
CA PHE A 342 6.21 -11.55 -19.48
C PHE A 342 7.61 -11.65 -18.87
N ASN A 343 8.68 -11.68 -19.68
CA ASN A 343 10.06 -11.67 -19.20
C ASN A 343 10.82 -10.36 -19.48
N VAL A 344 10.24 -9.40 -20.19
CA VAL A 344 10.85 -8.10 -20.54
C VAL A 344 10.16 -6.94 -19.81
N GLY A 345 10.71 -5.73 -19.98
CA GLY A 345 10.14 -4.50 -19.44
C GLY A 345 10.25 -4.37 -17.91
N THR A 346 9.50 -3.41 -17.38
CA THR A 346 9.47 -3.08 -15.94
C THR A 346 8.53 -4.03 -15.22
N LYS A 347 9.05 -4.77 -14.23
CA LYS A 347 8.29 -5.75 -13.45
C LYS A 347 7.90 -5.18 -12.10
N LEU A 348 6.60 -5.08 -11.87
CA LEU A 348 6.01 -4.58 -10.62
C LEU A 348 5.23 -5.70 -9.95
N VAL A 349 5.69 -6.13 -8.77
CA VAL A 349 5.09 -7.24 -8.03
C VAL A 349 4.25 -6.69 -6.88
N LEU A 350 2.95 -6.98 -6.89
CA LEU A 350 2.05 -6.62 -5.79
C LEU A 350 2.14 -7.68 -4.69
N GLU A 351 2.57 -7.21 -3.53
CA GLU A 351 2.66 -8.02 -2.32
C GLU A 351 1.44 -7.83 -1.41
N ASP A 352 1.37 -8.69 -0.40
CA ASP A 352 0.40 -8.59 0.69
C ASP A 352 0.70 -7.39 1.59
N PHE A 353 -0.32 -6.93 2.32
CA PHE A 353 -0.16 -5.85 3.27
C PHE A 353 0.78 -6.24 4.41
N SER A 354 1.74 -5.36 4.68
CA SER A 354 2.51 -5.36 5.91
C SER A 354 1.61 -5.08 7.13
N PRO A 355 2.05 -5.41 8.35
CA PRO A 355 1.32 -5.03 9.56
C PRO A 355 1.05 -3.52 9.67
N LYS A 356 1.95 -2.67 9.13
CA LYS A 356 1.77 -1.21 9.08
C LYS A 356 0.62 -0.82 8.14
N GLN A 357 0.50 -1.47 6.99
CA GLN A 357 -0.60 -1.23 6.04
C GLN A 357 -1.94 -1.77 6.56
N VAL A 358 -1.93 -2.88 7.29
CA VAL A 358 -3.14 -3.34 8.00
C VAL A 358 -3.54 -2.36 9.11
N ALA A 359 -2.57 -1.77 9.81
CA ALA A 359 -2.84 -0.73 10.81
C ALA A 359 -3.43 0.55 10.18
N ASP A 360 -2.89 1.01 9.05
CA ASP A 360 -3.46 2.13 8.27
C ASP A 360 -4.90 1.84 7.85
N LEU A 361 -5.15 0.64 7.30
CA LEU A 361 -6.50 0.26 6.91
C LEU A 361 -7.45 0.16 8.11
N ASN A 362 -7.00 -0.41 9.22
CA ASN A 362 -7.76 -0.44 10.47
C ASN A 362 -8.14 0.99 10.92
N GLN A 363 -7.26 1.96 10.79
CA GLN A 363 -7.58 3.36 11.11
C GLN A 363 -8.69 3.91 10.20
N ARG A 364 -8.65 3.63 8.89
CA ARG A 364 -9.69 4.03 7.93
C ARG A 364 -11.06 3.42 8.26
N TYR A 365 -11.08 2.22 8.83
CA TYR A 365 -12.30 1.57 9.35
C TYR A 365 -12.75 2.05 10.75
N GLY A 366 -12.10 3.07 11.32
CA GLY A 366 -12.46 3.60 12.64
C GLY A 366 -11.87 2.81 13.82
N MET A 367 -10.73 2.16 13.60
CA MET A 367 -9.98 1.41 14.62
C MET A 367 -10.79 0.28 15.31
N PRO A 368 -11.42 -0.65 14.56
CA PRO A 368 -12.07 -1.82 15.15
C PRO A 368 -11.07 -2.70 15.92
N LEU A 369 -9.83 -2.86 15.42
CA LEU A 369 -8.73 -3.52 16.14
C LEU A 369 -8.08 -2.50 17.08
N LYS A 370 -8.10 -2.79 18.39
CA LYS A 370 -7.85 -1.80 19.46
C LYS A 370 -6.38 -1.55 19.76
N ASN A 371 -5.50 -2.49 19.45
CA ASN A 371 -4.10 -2.41 19.82
C ASN A 371 -3.22 -3.23 18.86
N ASN A 372 -1.90 -3.08 19.00
CA ASN A 372 -0.91 -3.77 18.17
C ASN A 372 -0.97 -5.30 18.30
N LYS A 373 -1.46 -5.84 19.42
CA LYS A 373 -1.61 -7.29 19.59
C LYS A 373 -2.75 -7.81 18.71
N GLU A 374 -3.89 -7.11 18.69
CA GLU A 374 -5.03 -7.44 17.82
C GLU A 374 -4.69 -7.30 16.34
N ILE A 375 -3.97 -6.24 15.96
CA ILE A 375 -3.49 -6.08 14.58
C ILE A 375 -2.58 -7.25 14.17
N LYS A 376 -1.65 -7.67 15.04
CA LYS A 376 -0.80 -8.84 14.78
C LYS A 376 -1.59 -10.14 14.68
N GLN A 377 -2.57 -10.35 15.55
CA GLN A 377 -3.44 -11.54 15.52
C GLN A 377 -4.28 -11.60 14.23
N PHE A 378 -4.87 -10.46 13.84
CA PHE A 378 -5.62 -10.36 12.60
C PHE A 378 -4.71 -10.55 11.37
N HIS A 379 -3.52 -9.92 11.35
CA HIS A 379 -2.53 -10.10 10.29
C HIS A 379 -2.09 -11.56 10.17
N GLN A 380 -1.86 -12.27 11.28
CA GLN A 380 -1.56 -13.70 11.27
C GLN A 380 -2.71 -14.54 10.71
N LEU A 381 -3.96 -14.19 11.04
CA LEU A 381 -5.14 -14.89 10.54
C LEU A 381 -5.21 -14.86 9.01
N VAL A 382 -5.08 -13.68 8.41
CA VAL A 382 -5.32 -13.46 6.97
C VAL A 382 -4.05 -13.26 6.13
N GLY A 383 -2.88 -13.25 6.77
CA GLY A 383 -1.57 -13.08 6.14
C GLY A 383 -1.31 -11.71 5.52
N GLY A 384 -2.17 -10.72 5.79
CA GLY A 384 -2.14 -9.42 5.11
C GLY A 384 -2.71 -9.45 3.68
N GLN A 385 -3.36 -10.54 3.25
CA GLN A 385 -3.94 -10.61 1.90
C GLN A 385 -4.98 -9.49 1.74
N PRO A 386 -4.86 -8.58 0.75
CA PRO A 386 -5.66 -7.36 0.71
C PRO A 386 -7.18 -7.58 0.75
N TYR A 387 -7.71 -8.48 -0.08
CA TYR A 387 -9.14 -8.82 -0.06
C TYR A 387 -9.60 -9.38 1.29
N LEU A 388 -8.88 -10.31 1.90
CA LEU A 388 -9.23 -10.88 3.19
C LEU A 388 -9.17 -9.82 4.30
N VAL A 389 -8.17 -8.94 4.28
CA VAL A 389 -8.06 -7.81 5.22
C VAL A 389 -9.28 -6.89 5.10
N HIS A 390 -9.67 -6.54 3.86
CA HIS A 390 -10.86 -5.71 3.60
C HIS A 390 -12.15 -6.38 4.08
N CYS A 391 -12.40 -7.64 3.68
CA CYS A 391 -13.61 -8.35 4.11
C CYS A 391 -13.68 -8.50 5.63
N GLY A 392 -12.55 -8.85 6.27
CA GLY A 392 -12.53 -9.03 7.72
C GLY A 392 -12.77 -7.73 8.48
N LEU A 393 -12.13 -6.63 8.10
CA LEU A 393 -12.38 -5.34 8.75
C LEU A 393 -13.80 -4.84 8.48
N ASN A 394 -14.31 -5.03 7.26
CA ASN A 394 -15.69 -4.68 6.93
C ASN A 394 -16.69 -5.47 7.79
N GLU A 395 -16.55 -6.79 7.88
CA GLU A 395 -17.41 -7.65 8.72
C GLU A 395 -17.40 -7.19 10.18
N ILE A 396 -16.20 -6.97 10.75
CA ILE A 396 -16.05 -6.57 12.14
C ILE A 396 -16.80 -5.27 12.42
N VAL A 397 -16.73 -4.29 11.50
CA VAL A 397 -17.43 -3.01 11.66
C VAL A 397 -18.93 -3.15 11.41
N SER A 398 -19.34 -3.83 10.33
CA SER A 398 -20.74 -4.06 9.94
C SER A 398 -21.53 -4.73 11.05
N HIS A 399 -20.96 -5.75 11.68
CA HIS A 399 -21.62 -6.56 12.70
C HIS A 399 -21.19 -6.23 14.13
N LYS A 400 -20.36 -5.18 14.32
CA LYS A 400 -19.83 -4.73 15.62
C LYS A 400 -19.18 -5.85 16.44
N LEU A 401 -18.45 -6.74 15.76
CA LEU A 401 -17.85 -7.92 16.38
C LEU A 401 -16.60 -7.55 17.17
N ARG A 402 -16.31 -8.33 18.22
CA ARG A 402 -14.95 -8.32 18.80
C ARG A 402 -14.03 -9.22 17.97
N LEU A 403 -12.72 -8.96 17.97
CA LEU A 403 -11.77 -9.73 17.15
C LEU A 403 -11.81 -11.23 17.49
N ASP A 404 -11.93 -11.60 18.77
CA ASP A 404 -12.02 -12.99 19.21
C ASP A 404 -13.26 -13.71 18.67
N GLU A 405 -14.40 -13.01 18.61
CA GLU A 405 -15.64 -13.52 18.03
C GLU A 405 -15.52 -13.73 16.52
N PHE A 406 -14.91 -12.75 15.83
CA PHE A 406 -14.63 -12.85 14.39
C PHE A 406 -13.71 -14.04 14.07
N ILE A 407 -12.59 -14.17 14.78
CA ILE A 407 -11.61 -15.26 14.55
C ILE A 407 -12.25 -16.64 14.72
N ARG A 408 -13.20 -16.81 15.65
CA ARG A 408 -13.90 -18.09 15.89
C ARG A 408 -14.83 -18.50 14.75
N LYS A 409 -15.33 -17.54 13.95
CA LYS A 409 -16.27 -17.77 12.86
C LYS A 409 -15.65 -17.61 11.47
N ALA A 410 -14.39 -17.19 11.40
CA ALA A 410 -13.75 -16.80 10.15
C ALA A 410 -13.68 -17.93 9.11
N ASP A 411 -13.48 -19.18 9.53
CA ASP A 411 -13.41 -20.37 8.67
C ASP A 411 -14.77 -21.09 8.50
N HIS A 412 -15.88 -20.46 8.89
CA HIS A 412 -17.22 -21.00 8.67
C HIS A 412 -17.58 -20.98 7.18
N GLU A 413 -18.26 -22.03 6.69
CA GLU A 413 -18.58 -22.20 5.26
C GLU A 413 -19.48 -21.09 4.70
N GLU A 414 -20.36 -20.57 5.53
CA GLU A 414 -21.25 -19.44 5.22
C GLU A 414 -20.76 -18.11 5.82
N GLY A 415 -19.51 -18.08 6.31
CA GLY A 415 -18.91 -16.88 6.90
C GLY A 415 -18.34 -15.91 5.86
N THR A 416 -17.75 -14.81 6.34
CA THR A 416 -17.14 -13.72 5.55
C THR A 416 -16.21 -14.19 4.43
N TYR A 417 -15.51 -15.31 4.64
CA TYR A 417 -14.54 -15.85 3.69
C TYR A 417 -15.03 -17.12 2.96
N GLY A 418 -16.26 -17.55 3.19
CA GLY A 418 -16.80 -18.84 2.74
C GLY A 418 -16.65 -19.08 1.24
N ASP A 419 -17.12 -18.16 0.40
CA ASP A 419 -17.03 -18.26 -1.06
C ASP A 419 -15.58 -18.37 -1.55
N HIS A 420 -14.70 -17.54 -0.98
CA HIS A 420 -13.28 -17.53 -1.32
C HIS A 420 -12.60 -18.87 -0.99
N LEU A 421 -12.86 -19.38 0.21
CA LEU A 421 -12.28 -20.63 0.69
C LEU A 421 -12.83 -21.85 -0.07
N ARG A 422 -14.14 -21.88 -0.36
CA ARG A 422 -14.76 -22.93 -1.20
C ARG A 422 -14.19 -22.94 -2.61
N ARG A 423 -13.95 -21.77 -3.20
CA ARG A 423 -13.31 -21.66 -4.51
C ARG A 423 -11.93 -22.31 -4.52
N ILE A 424 -11.13 -22.11 -3.47
CA ILE A 424 -9.81 -22.75 -3.35
C ILE A 424 -9.96 -24.29 -3.31
N VAL A 425 -10.88 -24.81 -2.51
CA VAL A 425 -11.11 -26.27 -2.43
C VAL A 425 -11.57 -26.83 -3.77
N THR A 426 -12.50 -26.16 -4.46
CA THR A 426 -12.96 -26.58 -5.79
C THR A 426 -11.83 -26.57 -6.81
N LEU A 427 -10.94 -25.59 -6.77
CA LEU A 427 -9.77 -25.54 -7.65
C LEU A 427 -8.80 -26.71 -7.39
N LEU A 428 -8.54 -27.02 -6.12
CA LEU A 428 -7.67 -28.14 -5.75
C LEU A 428 -8.27 -29.49 -6.13
N ASN A 429 -9.56 -29.71 -5.89
CA ASN A 429 -10.25 -30.97 -6.22
C ASN A 429 -10.33 -31.25 -7.74
N ARG A 430 -10.13 -30.25 -8.60
CA ARG A 430 -10.11 -30.43 -10.05
C ARG A 430 -8.74 -30.86 -10.59
N ASP A 431 -7.69 -30.82 -9.77
CA ASP A 431 -6.32 -31.12 -10.17
C ASP A 431 -5.68 -32.07 -9.15
N GLU A 432 -5.70 -33.36 -9.46
CA GLU A 432 -5.21 -34.43 -8.57
C GLU A 432 -3.76 -34.20 -8.10
N PRO A 433 -2.78 -33.85 -8.96
CA PRO A 433 -1.45 -33.46 -8.49
C PRO A 433 -1.43 -32.34 -7.44
N LEU A 434 -2.19 -31.26 -7.65
CA LEU A 434 -2.25 -30.16 -6.69
C LEU A 434 -2.96 -30.54 -5.39
N PHE A 435 -4.00 -31.38 -5.48
CA PHE A 435 -4.69 -31.91 -4.31
C PHE A 435 -3.73 -32.72 -3.43
N GLN A 436 -3.00 -33.67 -4.01
CA GLN A 436 -2.02 -34.51 -3.30
C GLN A 436 -0.87 -33.67 -2.71
N ALA A 437 -0.34 -32.72 -3.48
CA ALA A 437 0.68 -31.79 -3.01
C ALA A 437 0.20 -30.96 -1.82
N MET A 438 -1.05 -30.50 -1.83
CA MET A 438 -1.64 -29.76 -0.72
C MET A 438 -1.82 -30.64 0.52
N GLN A 439 -2.25 -31.90 0.37
CA GLN A 439 -2.36 -32.84 1.50
C GLN A 439 -1.01 -33.04 2.21
N GLN A 440 0.07 -33.24 1.45
CA GLN A 440 1.43 -33.37 2.01
C GLN A 440 1.84 -32.12 2.81
N VAL A 441 1.66 -30.93 2.20
CA VAL A 441 1.98 -29.66 2.87
C VAL A 441 1.15 -29.45 4.14
N LEU A 442 -0.12 -29.87 4.18
CA LEU A 442 -0.97 -29.77 5.38
C LEU A 442 -0.52 -30.72 6.51
N ARG A 443 0.10 -31.86 6.16
CA ARG A 443 0.73 -32.80 7.10
C ARG A 443 2.11 -32.33 7.58
N GLY A 444 2.63 -31.23 7.03
CA GLY A 444 3.93 -30.67 7.39
C GLY A 444 5.09 -31.22 6.56
N GLU A 445 4.78 -31.93 5.47
CA GLU A 445 5.76 -32.43 4.53
C GLU A 445 6.11 -31.37 3.47
N PRO A 446 7.30 -31.45 2.84
CA PRO A 446 7.63 -30.67 1.65
C PRO A 446 6.61 -30.87 0.52
N CYS A 447 6.57 -29.91 -0.40
CA CYS A 447 5.82 -30.09 -1.64
C CYS A 447 6.53 -31.16 -2.51
N PRO A 448 5.80 -32.11 -3.13
CA PRO A 448 6.41 -33.28 -3.79
C PRO A 448 7.34 -32.86 -4.94
N ASP A 449 6.90 -31.89 -5.74
CA ASP A 449 7.61 -31.43 -6.92
C ASP A 449 7.61 -29.90 -7.03
N SER A 450 8.51 -29.38 -7.87
CA SER A 450 8.66 -27.94 -8.07
C SER A 450 7.47 -27.32 -8.81
N ASP A 451 6.84 -28.05 -9.73
CA ASP A 451 5.71 -27.55 -10.52
C ASP A 451 4.52 -27.27 -9.59
N SER A 452 4.10 -28.26 -8.81
CA SER A 452 3.05 -28.12 -7.79
C SER A 452 3.36 -26.98 -6.80
N PHE A 453 4.61 -26.88 -6.32
CA PHE A 453 5.02 -25.79 -5.43
C PHE A 453 4.80 -24.42 -6.07
N TYR A 454 5.30 -24.23 -7.30
CA TYR A 454 5.15 -22.96 -7.97
C TYR A 454 3.68 -22.69 -8.28
N ARG A 455 2.88 -23.69 -8.69
CA ARG A 455 1.45 -23.53 -9.01
C ARG A 455 0.66 -23.08 -7.78
N LEU A 456 0.86 -23.73 -6.63
CA LEU A 456 0.19 -23.38 -5.37
C LEU A 456 0.67 -22.03 -4.79
N ARG A 457 1.96 -21.71 -4.93
CA ARG A 457 2.50 -20.39 -4.55
C ARG A 457 1.93 -19.29 -5.44
N SER A 458 1.86 -19.56 -6.73
CA SER A 458 1.31 -18.67 -7.74
C SER A 458 -0.19 -18.44 -7.54
N ALA A 459 -0.92 -19.47 -7.11
CA ALA A 459 -2.29 -19.40 -6.58
C ALA A 459 -2.45 -18.59 -5.29
N GLY A 460 -1.33 -18.16 -4.71
CA GLY A 460 -1.35 -17.44 -3.46
C GLY A 460 -1.96 -18.28 -2.34
N ILE A 461 -1.84 -19.60 -2.40
CA ILE A 461 -2.21 -20.54 -1.33
C ILE A 461 -1.00 -20.76 -0.43
N LEU A 462 0.19 -20.85 -1.02
CA LEU A 462 1.46 -21.09 -0.33
C LEU A 462 2.39 -19.87 -0.34
N ARG A 463 3.31 -19.86 0.62
CA ARG A 463 4.50 -19.02 0.68
C ARG A 463 5.73 -19.91 0.87
N GLY A 464 6.89 -19.40 0.46
CA GLY A 464 8.14 -20.15 0.55
C GLY A 464 9.10 -19.81 -0.57
N ASN A 465 10.36 -20.23 -0.39
CA ASN A 465 11.42 -19.99 -1.37
C ASN A 465 11.71 -21.22 -2.23
N SER A 466 11.27 -22.41 -1.80
CA SER A 466 11.45 -23.66 -2.55
C SER A 466 10.41 -24.71 -2.12
N LYS A 467 10.32 -25.81 -2.88
CA LYS A 467 9.45 -26.94 -2.53
C LYS A 467 9.71 -27.53 -1.13
N ASN A 468 10.95 -27.37 -0.62
CA ASN A 468 11.37 -27.86 0.69
C ASN A 468 11.14 -26.87 1.83
N ASN A 469 10.94 -25.59 1.51
CA ASN A 469 10.70 -24.53 2.49
C ASN A 469 9.39 -23.84 2.15
N VAL A 470 8.29 -24.49 2.53
CA VAL A 470 6.93 -24.13 2.18
C VAL A 470 6.04 -23.99 3.41
N SER A 471 5.13 -23.04 3.35
CA SER A 471 4.12 -22.80 4.39
C SER A 471 2.83 -22.30 3.75
N LEU A 472 1.71 -22.47 4.43
CA LEU A 472 0.45 -21.84 4.04
C LEU A 472 0.61 -20.32 4.11
N ARG A 473 0.00 -19.61 3.16
CA ARG A 473 0.07 -18.13 3.11
C ARG A 473 -0.46 -17.47 4.37
N CYS A 474 -1.48 -18.04 4.99
CA CYS A 474 -2.13 -17.53 6.20
C CYS A 474 -2.83 -18.63 7.00
N GLU A 475 -3.13 -18.32 8.26
CA GLU A 475 -3.71 -19.29 9.20
C GLU A 475 -5.13 -19.70 8.82
N ILE A 476 -5.93 -18.82 8.21
CA ILE A 476 -7.28 -19.19 7.78
C ILE A 476 -7.28 -20.26 6.69
N TYR A 477 -6.32 -20.22 5.75
CA TYR A 477 -6.15 -21.29 4.78
C TYR A 477 -5.74 -22.59 5.46
N ARG A 478 -4.83 -22.52 6.45
CA ARG A 478 -4.44 -23.71 7.21
C ARG A 478 -5.64 -24.36 7.89
N ARG A 479 -6.48 -23.60 8.60
CA ARG A 479 -7.65 -24.13 9.31
C ARG A 479 -8.66 -24.76 8.35
N TYR A 480 -9.06 -24.00 7.33
CA TYR A 480 -10.09 -24.42 6.40
C TYR A 480 -9.64 -25.62 5.56
N LEU A 481 -8.44 -25.55 4.96
CA LEU A 481 -7.95 -26.64 4.10
C LEU A 481 -7.67 -27.92 4.89
N LYS A 482 -7.22 -27.83 6.17
CA LYS A 482 -7.11 -29.03 7.02
C LYS A 482 -8.46 -29.69 7.27
N LYS A 483 -9.54 -28.94 7.45
CA LYS A 483 -10.89 -29.48 7.68
C LYS A 483 -11.45 -30.19 6.45
N HIS A 484 -11.08 -29.75 5.25
CA HIS A 484 -11.71 -30.17 4.00
C HIS A 484 -10.86 -31.12 3.13
N LEU A 485 -9.54 -31.18 3.35
CA LEU A 485 -8.62 -31.98 2.54
C LEU A 485 -7.89 -33.09 3.33
N LEU A 486 -7.91 -33.03 4.66
CA LEU A 486 -7.41 -34.10 5.54
C LEU A 486 -8.60 -34.70 6.29
#